data_AF-A0A538JXX5-F1
#
_entry.id   AF-A0A538JXX5-F1
#
_cell.length_a   1.000
_cell.length_b   1.000
_cell.length_c   1.000
_cell.angle_alpha   90.00
_cell.angle_beta   90.00
_cell.angle_gamma   90.00
#
_symmetry.space_group_name_H-M   'P 1'
#
loop_
_entity.id
_entity.type
_entity.pdbx_description
1 polymer ?
#
loop_
_entity_poly.entity_id
_entity_poly.type
_entity_poly.pdbx_seq_one_letter_code
_entity_poly.pdbx_strand_id
1 'polypeptide(L)'
;MISLAAADALAAELDLDVDDLAICHACLSFVSFAIESGDDHKVTCSIRQIAPDLWAEGLAEPVGMALRRARERGVANAGEAIRSVEQKGPRSYVVRAIVRRLAAELWARAQGDLFRMGWQPWPPRVGGA
;
A
#
# COMPACT_ATOMS: atom_id res chain seq x y z
N MET A 1 -14.53 8.97 15.00
CA MET A 1 -13.18 9.04 14.40
C MET A 1 -12.62 7.63 14.39
N ILE A 2 -12.31 7.06 13.21
CA ILE A 2 -11.79 5.68 13.14
C ILE A 2 -10.40 5.61 13.79
N SER A 3 -10.16 4.57 14.59
CA SER A 3 -8.86 4.32 15.22
C SER A 3 -7.83 3.78 14.20
N LEU A 4 -6.55 3.84 14.53
CA LEU A 4 -5.49 3.28 13.68
C LEU A 4 -5.66 1.77 13.46
N ALA A 5 -5.87 1.00 14.54
CA ALA A 5 -6.08 -0.44 14.44
C ALA A 5 -7.32 -0.80 13.60
N ALA A 6 -8.40 -0.03 13.72
CA ALA A 6 -9.59 -0.23 12.88
C ALA A 6 -9.35 0.15 11.42
N ALA A 7 -8.51 1.16 11.16
CA ALA A 7 -8.11 1.53 9.81
C ALA A 7 -7.20 0.47 9.17
N ASP A 8 -6.28 -0.12 9.93
CA ASP A 8 -5.40 -1.21 9.45
C ASP A 8 -6.21 -2.47 9.13
N ALA A 9 -7.11 -2.88 10.03
CA ALA A 9 -7.99 -4.02 9.80
C ALA A 9 -8.90 -3.82 8.58
N LEU A 10 -9.47 -2.62 8.43
CA LEU A 10 -10.24 -2.28 7.24
C LEU A 10 -9.37 -2.31 5.97
N ALA A 11 -8.17 -1.74 6.02
CA ALA A 11 -7.27 -1.70 4.88
C ALA A 11 -6.90 -3.11 4.39
N ALA A 12 -6.86 -4.12 5.26
CA ALA A 12 -6.66 -5.53 4.90
C ALA A 12 -7.86 -6.16 4.16
N GLU A 13 -9.07 -5.66 4.38
CA GLU A 13 -10.31 -6.15 3.74
C GLU A 13 -10.61 -5.49 2.38
N LEU A 14 -9.90 -4.40 2.08
CA LEU A 14 -10.02 -3.71 0.80
C LEU A 14 -9.33 -4.50 -0.29
N ASP A 15 -10.05 -4.65 -1.39
CA ASP A 15 -9.59 -5.27 -2.62
C ASP A 15 -8.84 -4.21 -3.44
N LEU A 16 -7.59 -3.96 -3.05
CA LEU A 16 -6.65 -3.04 -3.68
C LEU A 16 -5.34 -3.80 -3.90
N ASP A 17 -4.91 -3.89 -5.16
CA ASP A 17 -3.64 -4.49 -5.56
C ASP A 17 -2.71 -3.39 -6.08
N VAL A 18 -1.43 -3.42 -5.69
CA VAL A 18 -0.44 -2.42 -6.11
C VAL A 18 -0.23 -2.36 -7.63
N ASP A 19 -0.44 -3.46 -8.35
CA ASP A 19 -0.19 -3.58 -9.79
C ASP A 19 -1.39 -3.06 -10.62
N ASP A 20 -2.60 -3.16 -10.06
CA ASP A 20 -3.83 -2.68 -10.70
C ASP A 20 -4.05 -1.16 -10.50
N LEU A 21 -3.26 -0.54 -9.63
CA LEU A 21 -3.34 0.88 -9.31
C LEU A 21 -2.37 1.68 -10.17
N ALA A 22 -2.90 2.69 -10.87
CA ALA A 22 -2.11 3.69 -11.60
C ALA A 22 -1.46 4.71 -10.64
N ILE A 23 -0.60 4.22 -9.74
CA ILE A 23 0.15 5.02 -8.76
C ILE A 23 1.66 4.86 -9.00
N CYS A 24 2.45 5.85 -8.59
CA CYS A 24 3.89 5.79 -8.76
C CYS A 24 4.53 4.77 -7.79
N HIS A 25 4.96 3.63 -8.33
CA HIS A 25 5.67 2.59 -7.57
C HIS A 25 7.00 3.09 -6.99
N ALA A 26 7.69 4.03 -7.68
CA ALA A 26 8.89 4.64 -7.14
C ALA A 26 8.60 5.48 -5.89
N CYS A 27 7.51 6.26 -5.88
CA CYS A 27 7.05 6.98 -4.69
C CYS A 27 6.72 5.99 -3.55
N LEU A 28 6.03 4.90 -3.87
CA LEU A 28 5.67 3.86 -2.89
C LEU A 28 6.90 3.11 -2.34
N SER A 29 7.99 2.99 -3.10
CA SER A 29 9.23 2.34 -2.65
C SER A 29 9.89 3.07 -1.48
N PHE A 30 9.74 4.39 -1.35
CA PHE A 30 10.26 5.13 -0.18
C PHE A 30 9.63 4.64 1.14
N VAL A 31 8.33 4.30 1.09
CA VAL A 31 7.63 3.71 2.23
C VAL A 31 8.08 2.26 2.42
N SER A 32 8.24 1.52 1.33
CA SER A 32 8.67 0.11 1.34
C SER A 32 10.06 -0.06 2.00
N PHE A 33 11.03 0.78 1.62
CA PHE A 33 12.36 0.78 2.23
C PHE A 33 12.32 1.23 3.70
N ALA A 34 11.44 2.16 4.06
CA ALA A 34 11.25 2.54 5.45
C ALA A 34 10.69 1.37 6.27
N ILE A 35 9.73 0.60 5.72
CA ILE A 35 9.19 -0.62 6.35
C ILE A 35 10.30 -1.64 6.59
N GLU A 36 11.13 -1.89 5.58
CA GLU A 36 12.25 -2.84 5.71
C GLU A 36 13.24 -2.43 6.79
N SER A 37 13.50 -1.13 6.96
CA SER A 37 14.41 -0.66 8.00
C SER A 37 13.91 -0.93 9.44
N GLY A 38 12.66 -1.34 9.62
CA GLY A 38 12.05 -1.61 10.93
C GLY A 38 11.79 -0.35 11.78
N ASP A 39 11.97 0.84 11.20
CA ASP A 39 11.84 2.11 11.89
C ASP A 39 10.43 2.70 11.69
N ASP A 40 9.55 2.47 12.67
CA ASP A 40 8.17 2.96 12.65
C ASP A 40 8.04 4.48 12.52
N HIS A 41 9.03 5.24 13.01
CA HIS A 41 9.05 6.69 12.86
C HIS A 41 9.29 7.08 11.41
N LYS A 42 10.29 6.46 10.76
CA LYS A 42 10.53 6.65 9.33
C LYS A 42 9.34 6.23 8.49
N VAL A 43 8.73 5.08 8.77
CA VAL A 43 7.52 4.62 8.07
C VAL A 43 6.42 5.68 8.15
N THR A 44 6.15 6.19 9.35
CA THR A 44 5.12 7.22 9.57
C THR A 44 5.43 8.51 8.82
N CYS A 45 6.69 8.96 8.84
CA CYS A 45 7.13 10.15 8.13
C CYS A 45 7.04 9.99 6.61
N SER A 46 7.55 8.88 6.06
CA SER A 46 7.48 8.57 4.63
C SER A 46 6.04 8.51 4.13
N ILE A 47 5.13 7.86 4.86
CA ILE A 47 3.71 7.81 4.49
C ILE A 47 3.09 9.20 4.47
N ARG A 48 3.39 10.04 5.49
CA ARG A 48 2.85 11.41 5.55
C ARG A 48 3.32 12.28 4.39
N GLN A 49 4.54 12.05 3.92
CA GLN A 49 5.13 12.76 2.80
C GLN A 49 4.55 12.29 1.46
N ILE A 50 4.44 10.97 1.26
CA ILE A 50 4.14 10.36 -0.04
C ILE A 50 2.63 10.19 -0.30
N ALA A 51 1.81 9.99 0.74
CA ALA A 51 0.37 9.76 0.57
C ALA A 51 -0.36 10.87 -0.23
N PRO A 52 -0.04 12.18 -0.09
CA PRO A 52 -0.62 13.21 -0.93
C PRO A 52 -0.29 13.07 -2.42
N ASP A 53 0.94 12.67 -2.75
CA ASP A 53 1.39 12.52 -4.14
C ASP A 53 0.69 11.33 -4.79
N LEU A 54 0.70 10.16 -4.13
CA LEU A 54 -0.03 8.97 -4.60
C LEU A 54 -1.54 9.24 -4.76
N TRP A 55 -2.10 10.06 -3.88
CA TRP A 55 -3.50 10.48 -3.95
C TRP A 55 -3.82 11.31 -5.18
N ALA A 56 -2.92 12.24 -5.55
CA ALA A 56 -3.06 13.07 -6.73
C ALA A 56 -2.80 12.31 -8.04
N GLU A 57 -1.93 11.31 -8.02
CA GLU A 57 -1.58 10.50 -9.19
C GLU A 57 -2.73 9.58 -9.63
N GLY A 58 -3.42 8.93 -8.69
CA GLY A 58 -4.47 7.98 -9.05
C GLY A 58 -5.10 7.19 -7.92
N LEU A 59 -4.64 7.31 -6.67
CA LEU A 59 -5.14 6.49 -5.56
C LEU A 59 -6.56 6.89 -5.09
N ALA A 60 -6.99 8.13 -5.31
CA ALA A 60 -8.22 8.67 -4.75
C ALA A 60 -9.48 7.89 -5.18
N GLU A 61 -9.63 7.64 -6.47
CA GLU A 61 -10.80 6.98 -7.04
C GLU A 61 -10.89 5.48 -6.67
N PRO A 62 -9.82 4.67 -6.82
CA PRO A 62 -9.80 3.28 -6.38
C PRO A 62 -10.12 3.12 -4.90
N VAL A 63 -9.57 3.98 -4.01
CA VAL A 63 -9.90 3.94 -2.58
C VAL A 63 -11.38 4.23 -2.35
N GLY A 64 -11.95 5.23 -3.04
CA GLY A 64 -13.37 5.54 -2.95
C GLY A 64 -14.25 4.36 -3.39
N MET A 65 -13.90 3.69 -4.49
CA MET A 65 -14.62 2.51 -4.98
C MET A 65 -14.50 1.33 -4.02
N ALA A 66 -13.28 1.01 -3.56
CA ALA A 66 -13.04 -0.08 -2.63
C ALA A 66 -13.82 0.10 -1.32
N LEU A 67 -13.86 1.33 -0.78
CA LEU A 67 -14.62 1.64 0.42
C LEU A 67 -16.14 1.51 0.23
N ARG A 68 -16.67 1.92 -0.94
CA ARG A 68 -18.09 1.73 -1.27
C ARG A 68 -18.45 0.24 -1.36
N ARG A 69 -17.63 -0.56 -2.06
CA ARG A 69 -17.79 -2.02 -2.14
C ARG A 69 -17.69 -2.68 -0.75
N ALA A 70 -16.75 -2.24 0.09
CA ALA A 70 -16.62 -2.73 1.46
C ALA A 70 -17.86 -2.42 2.30
N ARG A 71 -18.46 -1.23 2.15
CA ARG A 71 -19.72 -0.87 2.80
C ARG A 71 -20.87 -1.77 2.33
N GLU A 72 -20.98 -2.02 1.02
CA GLU A 72 -21.99 -2.91 0.45
C GLU A 72 -21.85 -4.35 0.94
N ARG A 73 -20.61 -4.83 1.12
CA ARG A 73 -20.28 -6.12 1.74
C ARG A 73 -20.52 -6.18 3.26
N GLY A 74 -20.87 -5.07 3.91
CA GLY A 74 -21.06 -5.02 5.35
C GLY A 74 -19.76 -5.05 6.18
N VAL A 75 -18.62 -4.67 5.60
CA VAL A 75 -17.34 -4.61 6.31
C VAL A 75 -17.42 -3.57 7.43
N ALA A 76 -16.97 -3.95 8.63
CA ALA A 76 -16.98 -3.09 9.80
C ALA A 76 -16.25 -1.76 9.53
N ASN A 77 -16.77 -0.67 10.08
CA ASN A 77 -16.20 0.69 9.98
C ASN A 77 -16.15 1.30 8.56
N ALA A 78 -16.60 0.61 7.51
CA ALA A 78 -16.54 1.13 6.13
C ALA A 78 -17.25 2.49 5.96
N GLY A 79 -18.43 2.66 6.57
CA GLY A 79 -19.15 3.95 6.53
C GLY A 79 -18.44 5.09 7.27
N GLU A 80 -17.72 4.79 8.35
CA GLU A 80 -16.89 5.78 9.03
C GLU A 80 -15.62 6.12 8.24
N ALA A 81 -15.02 5.11 7.61
CA ALA A 81 -13.87 5.29 6.77
C ALA A 81 -14.17 6.17 5.56
N ILE A 82 -15.30 5.98 4.88
CA ILE A 82 -15.77 6.86 3.79
C ILE A 82 -15.80 8.31 4.25
N ARG A 83 -16.49 8.60 5.37
CA ARG A 83 -16.56 9.97 5.92
C ARG A 83 -15.17 10.53 6.27
N SER A 84 -14.29 9.69 6.83
CA SER A 84 -12.93 10.13 7.17
C SER A 84 -12.10 10.46 5.93
N VAL A 85 -12.28 9.70 4.83
CA VAL A 85 -11.59 9.93 3.56
C VAL A 85 -12.16 11.16 2.86
N GLU A 86 -13.47 11.36 2.83
CA GLU A 86 -14.09 12.56 2.27
C GLU A 86 -13.63 13.85 2.97
N GLN A 87 -13.47 13.81 4.30
CA GLN A 87 -13.07 15.00 5.07
C GLN A 87 -11.57 15.30 5.00
N LYS A 88 -10.72 14.27 4.98
CA LYS A 88 -9.26 14.42 5.16
C LYS A 88 -8.44 13.99 3.94
N GLY A 89 -9.06 13.32 2.97
CA GLY A 89 -8.43 12.73 1.80
C GLY A 89 -7.16 11.95 2.17
N PRO A 90 -5.99 12.32 1.61
CA PRO A 90 -4.72 11.63 1.83
C PRO A 90 -4.23 11.69 3.29
N ARG A 91 -4.73 12.62 4.09
CA ARG A 91 -4.34 12.77 5.50
C ARG A 91 -5.15 11.88 6.44
N SER A 92 -6.16 11.16 5.95
CA SER A 92 -6.96 10.25 6.76
C SER A 92 -6.12 9.06 7.25
N TYR A 93 -6.46 8.51 8.43
CA TYR A 93 -5.79 7.31 8.92
C TYR A 93 -6.03 6.10 8.01
N VAL A 94 -7.20 6.05 7.36
CA VAL A 94 -7.56 5.02 6.38
C VAL A 94 -6.59 5.03 5.20
N VAL A 95 -6.37 6.18 4.56
CA VAL A 95 -5.46 6.26 3.41
C VAL A 95 -4.03 5.93 3.82
N ARG A 96 -3.59 6.39 5.00
CA ARG A 96 -2.25 6.04 5.51
C ARG A 96 -2.07 4.54 5.75
N ALA A 97 -3.09 3.88 6.29
CA ALA A 97 -3.09 2.43 6.48
C ALA A 97 -3.04 1.69 5.12
N ILE A 98 -3.81 2.14 4.13
CA ILE A 98 -3.79 1.60 2.77
C ILE A 98 -2.40 1.75 2.14
N VAL A 99 -1.79 2.95 2.21
CA VAL A 99 -0.44 3.17 1.68
C VAL A 99 0.59 2.28 2.38
N ARG A 100 0.50 2.11 3.71
CA ARG A 100 1.37 1.19 4.46
C ARG A 100 1.24 -0.24 3.95
N ARG A 101 0.00 -0.72 3.76
CA ARG A 101 -0.27 -2.07 3.24
C ARG A 101 0.30 -2.24 1.84
N LEU A 102 0.00 -1.34 0.91
CA LEU A 102 0.47 -1.41 -0.48
C LEU A 102 1.99 -1.39 -0.57
N ALA A 103 2.66 -0.60 0.28
CA ALA A 103 4.12 -0.59 0.36
C ALA A 103 4.69 -1.91 0.89
N ALA A 104 4.07 -2.51 1.90
CA ALA A 104 4.47 -3.84 2.39
C ALA A 104 4.28 -4.91 1.30
N GLU A 105 3.21 -4.81 0.52
CA GLU A 105 2.91 -5.69 -0.60
C GLU A 105 3.93 -5.56 -1.75
N LEU A 106 4.30 -4.31 -2.10
CA LEU A 106 5.36 -4.02 -3.06
C LEU A 106 6.70 -4.61 -2.61
N TRP A 107 7.05 -4.47 -1.34
CA TRP A 107 8.26 -5.05 -0.77
C TRP A 107 8.26 -6.58 -0.82
N ALA A 108 7.16 -7.21 -0.37
CA ALA A 108 7.03 -8.66 -0.40
C ALA A 108 7.16 -9.23 -1.82
N ARG A 109 6.62 -8.53 -2.83
CA ARG A 109 6.80 -8.87 -4.25
C ARG A 109 8.25 -8.70 -4.70
N ALA A 110 8.91 -7.61 -4.31
CA ALA A 110 10.32 -7.37 -4.65
C ALA A 110 11.27 -8.43 -4.03
N GLN A 111 10.89 -9.00 -2.88
CA GLN A 111 11.59 -10.14 -2.28
C GLN A 111 11.26 -11.49 -2.98
N GLY A 112 10.18 -11.56 -3.74
CA GLY A 112 9.68 -12.74 -4.43
C GLY A 112 10.48 -13.11 -5.67
N ASP A 113 11.33 -14.13 -5.53
CA ASP A 113 11.91 -15.01 -6.55
C ASP A 113 12.39 -14.33 -7.86
N LEU A 114 13.63 -13.84 -7.85
CA LEU A 114 14.38 -13.38 -9.03
C LEU A 114 14.27 -14.38 -10.22
N PHE A 115 14.11 -15.67 -9.94
CA PHE A 115 13.96 -16.69 -10.97
C PHE A 115 12.62 -16.64 -11.73
N ARG A 116 11.55 -16.07 -11.15
CA ARG A 116 10.30 -15.82 -11.88
C ARG A 116 10.39 -14.65 -12.85
N MET A 117 11.33 -13.72 -12.63
CA MET A 117 11.58 -12.58 -13.50
C MET A 117 12.56 -12.90 -14.66
N GLY A 118 12.88 -14.18 -14.87
CA GLY A 118 13.82 -14.60 -15.93
C GLY A 118 15.28 -14.26 -15.62
N TRP A 119 15.61 -13.93 -14.37
CA TRP A 119 16.98 -13.63 -13.98
C TRP A 119 17.80 -14.92 -13.89
N GLN A 120 18.90 -14.98 -14.64
CA GLN A 120 19.92 -16.01 -14.52
C GLN A 120 21.12 -15.46 -13.75
N PRO A 121 21.64 -16.16 -12.73
CA PRO A 121 22.82 -15.72 -12.01
C PRO A 121 24.02 -15.63 -12.95
N TRP A 122 24.72 -14.49 -12.87
CA TRP A 122 25.97 -14.26 -13.56
C TRP A 122 27.15 -14.42 -12.58
N PRO A 123 28.24 -15.12 -12.95
CA PRO A 123 28.43 -15.85 -14.20
C PRO A 123 27.57 -17.12 -14.28
N PRO A 124 27.25 -17.61 -15.50
CA PRO A 124 26.48 -18.85 -15.67
C PRO A 124 27.19 -20.00 -14.94
N ARG A 125 26.43 -20.89 -14.31
CA ARG A 125 27.00 -22.13 -13.77
C ARG A 125 27.56 -22.94 -14.94
N VAL A 126 28.87 -22.82 -15.16
CA VAL A 126 29.61 -23.73 -16.02
C VAL A 126 29.50 -25.10 -15.37
N GLY A 127 28.85 -26.04 -16.05
CA GLY A 127 28.74 -27.43 -15.62
C GLY A 127 30.13 -27.94 -15.29
N GLY A 128 30.31 -28.41 -14.06
CA GLY A 128 31.54 -29.06 -13.62
C GLY A 128 31.80 -30.26 -14.52
N ALA A 129 33.03 -30.33 -15.03
CA ALA A 129 33.59 -31.48 -15.72
C ALA A 129 33.68 -32.71 -14.80
#